data_AF-A0A5J5GJF5-F1
#
_entry.id   AF-A0A5J5GJF5-F1
#
_cell.length_a   1.000
_cell.length_b   1.000
_cell.length_c   1.000
_cell.angle_alpha   90.00
_cell.angle_beta   90.00
_cell.angle_gamma   90.00
#
_symmetry.space_group_name_H-M   'P 1'
#
loop_
_entity.id
_entity.type
_entity.pdbx_description
1 polymer ?
#
loop_
_entity_poly.entity_id
_entity_poly.type
_entity_poly.pdbx_seq_one_letter_code
_entity_poly.pdbx_strand_id
1 'polypeptide(L)' 'MSAYDDYAREKEAVDEQVSTGYAIAGIAEDLDGAVVRFVRGEPAPAAAELRLLTADARKYVTTLLVAAKRTAG' A
#
# COMPACT_ATOMS: atom_id res chain seq x y z
N MET A 1 -13.63 17.52 5.50
CA MET A 1 -13.39 16.07 5.35
C MET A 1 -12.90 15.55 6.69
N SER A 2 -13.37 14.38 7.10
CA SER A 2 -12.96 13.75 8.36
C SER A 2 -11.62 13.02 8.18
N ALA A 3 -10.85 12.85 9.26
CA ALA A 3 -9.67 11.98 9.27
C ALA A 3 -10.00 10.55 8.79
N TYR A 4 -11.23 10.09 9.01
CA TYR A 4 -11.71 8.82 8.48
C TYR A 4 -11.85 8.82 6.96
N ASP A 5 -12.33 9.91 6.37
CA ASP A 5 -12.53 9.99 4.91
C ASP A 5 -11.18 9.94 4.18
N ASP A 6 -10.16 10.60 4.75
CA ASP A 6 -8.80 10.60 4.21
C ASP A 6 -8.20 9.19 4.28
N TYR A 7 -8.36 8.51 5.41
CA TYR A 7 -7.94 7.11 5.55
C TYR A 7 -8.69 6.19 4.58
N ALA A 8 -10.02 6.34 4.45
CA ALA A 8 -10.83 5.49 3.61
C ALA A 8 -10.40 5.57 2.13
N ARG A 9 -10.10 6.78 1.65
CA ARG A 9 -9.56 7.01 0.30
C ARG A 9 -8.19 6.38 0.10
N GLU A 10 -7.29 6.56 1.07
CA GLU A 10 -5.96 5.95 1.01
C GLU A 10 -6.03 4.42 1.02
N LYS A 11 -6.90 3.84 1.86
CA LYS A 11 -7.16 2.40 1.89
C LYS A 11 -7.69 1.89 0.55
N GLU A 12 -8.67 2.57 -0.02
CA GLU A 12 -9.24 2.20 -1.32
C GLU A 12 -8.18 2.21 -2.43
N ALA A 13 -7.31 3.23 -2.47
CA ALA A 13 -6.22 3.30 -3.42
C ALA A 13 -5.20 2.15 -3.24
N VAL A 14 -4.91 1.74 -2.01
CA VAL A 14 -4.07 0.56 -1.74
C VAL A 14 -4.75 -0.72 -2.24
N ASP A 15 -6.03 -0.90 -1.93
CA ASP A 15 -6.80 -2.10 -2.30
C ASP A 15 -6.94 -2.24 -3.81
N GLU A 16 -7.07 -1.13 -4.54
CA GLU A 16 -7.10 -1.11 -6.00
C GLU A 16 -5.79 -1.68 -6.59
N GLN A 17 -4.63 -1.26 -6.07
CA GLN A 17 -3.35 -1.81 -6.53
C GLN A 17 -3.25 -3.31 -6.25
N VAL A 18 -3.59 -3.73 -5.03
CA VAL A 18 -3.52 -5.13 -4.61
C VAL A 18 -4.46 -6.01 -5.43
N SER A 19 -5.71 -5.58 -5.64
CA SER A 19 -6.70 -6.31 -6.44
C SER A 19 -6.34 -6.37 -7.93
N THR A 20 -5.61 -5.38 -8.44
CA THR A 20 -5.07 -5.35 -9.82
C THR A 20 -3.84 -6.27 -10.00
N GLY A 21 -3.45 -6.99 -8.96
CA GLY A 21 -2.38 -7.99 -8.97
C GLY A 21 -1.00 -7.44 -8.58
N TYR A 22 -0.92 -6.22 -8.06
CA TYR A 22 0.33 -5.72 -7.50
C TYR A 22 0.59 -6.30 -6.10
N ALA A 23 1.83 -6.69 -5.86
CA ALA A 23 2.35 -7.02 -4.53
C ALA A 23 3.05 -5.79 -3.94
N ILE A 24 2.93 -5.62 -2.63
CA ILE A 24 3.67 -4.58 -1.89
C ILE A 24 5.15 -5.02 -1.79
N ALA A 25 6.04 -4.25 -2.42
CA ALA A 25 7.49 -4.49 -2.39
C ALA A 25 8.16 -3.86 -1.16
N GLY A 26 7.61 -2.76 -0.64
CA GLY A 26 8.15 -2.08 0.53
C GLY A 26 7.46 -0.77 0.85
N ILE A 27 7.85 -0.19 1.98
CA ILE A 27 7.37 1.12 2.46
C ILE A 27 8.59 1.96 2.88
N ALA A 28 8.58 3.24 2.53
CA ALA A 28 9.58 4.22 2.94
C ALA A 28 8.87 5.42 3.59
N GLU A 29 9.24 5.76 4.82
CA GLU A 29 8.66 6.90 5.54
C GLU A 29 9.56 8.14 5.48
N ASP A 30 8.96 9.31 5.33
CA ASP A 30 9.60 10.62 5.41
C ASP A 30 8.69 11.62 6.14
N LEU A 31 9.08 12.89 6.16
CA LEU A 31 8.33 13.94 6.85
C LEU A 31 6.97 14.26 6.20
N ASP A 32 6.78 13.86 4.94
CA ASP A 32 5.55 14.10 4.17
C ASP A 32 4.62 12.88 4.19
N GLY A 33 4.96 11.81 4.92
CA GLY A 33 4.15 10.60 5.04
C GLY A 33 4.93 9.34 4.73
N ALA A 34 4.30 8.39 4.02
CA ALA A 34 4.97 7.18 3.58
C ALA A 34 4.69 6.84 2.12
N VAL A 35 5.74 6.44 1.41
CA VAL A 35 5.65 5.94 0.04
C VAL A 35 5.63 4.42 0.07
N VAL A 36 4.56 3.83 -0.46
CA VAL A 36 4.40 2.40 -0.64
C VAL A 36 4.76 2.05 -2.07
N ARG A 37 5.69 1.10 -2.24
CA ARG A 37 6.11 0.60 -3.54
C ARG A 37 5.38 -0.69 -3.86
N PHE A 38 4.82 -0.76 -5.05
CA PHE A 38 4.09 -1.89 -5.59
C PHE A 38 4.80 -2.44 -6.81
N VAL A 39 4.79 -3.76 -6.98
CA VAL A 39 5.35 -4.45 -8.15
C VAL A 39 4.38 -5.52 -8.65
N ARG A 40 4.31 -5.71 -9.96
CA ARG A 40 3.53 -6.78 -10.60
C ARG A 40 4.34 -7.41 -11.72
N GLY A 41 4.27 -8.73 -11.89
CA GLY A 41 5.01 -9.47 -12.92
C GLY A 41 4.24 -9.74 -14.21
N GLU A 42 2.90 -9.82 -14.17
CA GLU A 42 2.04 -10.16 -15.32
C GLU A 42 0.89 -9.14 -15.47
N PRO A 43 0.42 -8.85 -16.69
CA PRO A 43 0.85 -9.37 -18.00
C PRO A 43 2.19 -8.76 -18.50
N ALA A 44 2.66 -7.70 -17.85
CA ALA A 44 3.99 -7.14 -18.05
C ALA A 44 4.52 -6.60 -16.71
N PRO A 45 5.84 -6.65 -16.49
CA PRO A 45 6.46 -6.05 -15.32
C PRO A 45 6.07 -4.57 -15.17
N ALA A 46 5.49 -4.24 -14.02
CA ALA A 46 5.08 -2.88 -13.71
C ALA A 46 5.40 -2.54 -12.25
N ALA A 47 5.66 -1.27 -11.99
CA ALA A 47 5.84 -0.72 -10.66
C ALA A 47 4.95 0.50 -10.47
N ALA A 48 4.44 0.68 -9.26
CA ALA A 48 3.64 1.83 -8.88
C ALA A 48 4.05 2.32 -7.48
N GLU A 49 3.84 3.60 -7.22
CA GLU A 49 4.08 4.20 -5.90
C GLU A 49 2.82 4.93 -5.43
N LEU A 50 2.49 4.79 -4.15
CA LEU A 50 1.38 5.50 -3.51
C LEU A 50 1.88 6.20 -2.24
N ARG A 51 1.60 7.49 -2.11
CA ARG A 51 1.88 8.26 -0.90
C ARG A 51 0.69 8.17 0.05
N LEU A 52 0.97 7.77 1.28
CA LEU A 52 0.03 7.72 2.40
C LEU A 52 0.36 8.83 3.39
N LEU A 53 -0.62 9.67 3.68
CA LEU A 53 -0.52 10.77 4.63
C LEU A 53 -1.09 10.36 5.99
N THR A 54 -2.11 9.48 6.01
CA THR A 54 -2.73 9.05 7.26
C THR A 54 -1.93 7.96 7.96
N ALA A 55 -1.86 8.03 9.29
CA ALA A 55 -1.21 6.99 10.10
C ALA A 55 -1.96 5.65 10.01
N ASP A 56 -3.29 5.69 9.91
CA ASP A 56 -4.12 4.48 9.80
C ASP A 56 -3.87 3.73 8.49
N ALA A 57 -3.66 4.43 7.37
CA ALA A 57 -3.30 3.78 6.12
C ALA A 57 -1.91 3.12 6.18
N ARG A 58 -0.92 3.75 6.84
CA ARG A 58 0.41 3.14 7.06
C ARG A 58 0.33 1.86 7.89
N LYS A 59 -0.50 1.87 8.94
CA LYS A 59 -0.79 0.68 9.75
C LYS A 59 -1.45 -0.41 8.92
N TYR A 60 -2.40 -0.05 8.06
CA TYR A 60 -3.09 -0.98 7.17
C TYR A 60 -2.11 -1.66 6.21
N VAL A 61 -1.29 -0.89 5.48
CA VAL A 61 -0.28 -1.44 4.55
C VAL A 61 0.74 -2.32 5.25
N THR A 62 1.22 -1.91 6.44
CA THR A 62 2.14 -2.74 7.24
C THR A 62 1.50 -4.09 7.60
N THR A 63 0.21 -4.09 7.92
CA THR A 63 -0.54 -5.33 8.21
C THR A 63 -0.60 -6.24 6.99
N LEU A 64 -0.89 -5.70 5.80
CA LEU A 64 -0.89 -6.46 4.55
C LEU A 64 0.49 -7.05 4.24
N LEU A 65 1.56 -6.26 4.39
CA LEU A 65 2.92 -6.69 4.13
C LEU A 65 3.34 -7.84 5.07
N VAL A 66 3.02 -7.75 6.36
CA VAL A 66 3.29 -8.82 7.33
C VAL A 66 2.46 -10.07 7.04
N ALA A 67 1.19 -9.91 6.66
CA ALA A 67 0.33 -11.04 6.29
C ALA A 67 0.87 -11.77 5.06
N ALA A 68 1.27 -11.05 4.01
CA ALA A 68 1.84 -11.63 2.79
C ALA A 68 3.12 -12.44 3.08
N LYS A 69 3.99 -11.94 3.97
CA LYS A 69 5.21 -12.67 4.39
C LYS A 69 4.91 -13.97 5.14
N ARG A 70 3.78 -14.06 5.85
CA ARG A 70 3.37 -15.27 6.57
C ARG A 70 2.83 -16.36 5.65
N THR A 71 2.22 -15.99 4.52
CA THR A 71 1.67 -16.95 3.55
C THR A 71 2.73 -17.49 2.59
N ALA A 72 3.86 -16.79 2.44
CA ALA A 72 4.96 -17.17 1.56
C ALA A 72 6.00 -18.12 2.20
N GLY A 73 5.80 -18.56 3.44
CA GLY A 73 6.67 -19.50 4.17
C GLY A 73 5.90 -20.71 4.66
#